data_AF-A0A4V2RZI5-F1
#
_entry.id   AF-A0A4V2RZI5-F1
#
_cell.length_a   1.000
_cell.length_b   1.000
_cell.length_c   1.000
_cell.angle_alpha   90.00
_cell.angle_beta   90.00
_cell.angle_gamma   90.00
#
_symmetry.space_group_name_H-M   'P 1'
#
loop_
_entity.id
_entity.type
_entity.pdbx_description
1 polymer ?
#
loop_
_entity_poly.entity_id
_entity_poly.type
_entity_poly.pdbx_seq_one_letter_code
_entity_poly.pdbx_strand_id
1 'polypeptide(L)' 'MNIPEDEATGSAVTQLTAQLTRDLLVVQGAGSHLHTTWHPPTHATVGGRVLPAEPRTITI' A
#
# COMPACT_ATOMS: atom_id res chain seq x y z
N MET A 1 8.19 -4.87 -14.10
CA MET A 1 7.59 -3.54 -14.29
C MET A 1 7.28 -3.36 -15.77
N ASN A 2 6.00 -3.36 -16.13
CA ASN A 2 5.47 -3.01 -17.46
C ASN A 2 4.02 -2.53 -17.30
N ILE A 3 3.82 -1.64 -16.32
CA ILE A 3 2.55 -1.03 -15.95
C ILE A 3 2.83 0.48 -15.96
N PRO A 4 2.04 1.31 -16.69
CA PRO A 4 2.25 2.75 -16.72
C PRO A 4 2.16 3.41 -15.34
N GLU A 5 1.19 2.97 -14.53
CA GLU A 5 0.98 3.41 -13.15
C GLU A 5 0.31 2.29 -12.34
N ASP A 6 0.76 2.11 -11.10
CA ASP A 6 0.12 1.22 -10.13
C ASP A 6 -0.75 2.06 -9.18
N GLU A 7 -1.98 1.59 -8.94
CA GLU A 7 -3.01 2.32 -8.20
C GLU A 7 -2.81 2.31 -6.67
N ALA A 8 -2.04 1.35 -6.14
CA ALA A 8 -1.80 1.22 -4.70
C ALA A 8 -0.47 0.51 -4.39
N THR A 9 0.64 1.24 -4.42
CA THR A 9 1.98 0.65 -4.26
C THR A 9 2.40 0.57 -2.80
N GLY A 10 1.86 -0.41 -2.06
CA GLY A 10 2.12 -0.57 -0.62
C GLY A 10 3.59 -0.71 -0.24
N SER A 11 4.40 -1.38 -1.06
CA SER A 11 5.85 -1.52 -0.82
C SER A 11 6.60 -0.19 -0.84
N ALA A 12 6.23 0.73 -1.74
CA ALA A 12 6.83 2.06 -1.81
C ALA A 12 6.46 2.90 -0.59
N VAL A 13 5.19 2.86 -0.18
CA VAL A 13 4.70 3.62 0.96
C VAL A 13 5.31 3.12 2.28
N THR A 14 5.56 1.82 2.44
CA THR A 14 6.32 1.27 3.58
C THR A 14 7.73 1.88 3.66
N GLN A 15 8.44 1.96 2.53
CA GLN A 15 9.78 2.54 2.49
C GLN A 15 9.76 4.05 2.78
N LEU A 16 8.78 4.77 2.22
CA LEU A 16 8.60 6.20 2.47
C LEU A 16 8.34 6.50 3.96
N THR A 17 7.58 5.63 4.62
CA THR A 17 7.32 5.71 6.07
C THR A 17 8.59 5.55 6.88
N ALA A 18 9.41 4.55 6.53
CA ALA A 18 10.70 4.33 7.19
C ALA A 18 11.67 5.50 6.98
N GLN A 19 11.68 6.11 5.78
CA GLN A 19 12.53 7.26 5.46
C GLN A 19 12.09 8.54 6.17
N LEU A 20 10.78 8.79 6.25
CA LEU A 20 10.24 10.00 6.88
C LEU A 20 10.06 9.84 8.40
N THR A 21 10.23 8.64 8.95
CA THR A 21 10.18 8.33 10.39
C THR A 21 8.90 8.80 11.08
N ARG A 22 7.78 8.71 10.36
CA ARG A 22 6.46 9.12 10.84
C ARG A 22 5.37 8.32 10.15
N ASP A 23 4.22 8.20 10.82
CA ASP A 23 3.02 7.61 10.27
C ASP A 23 2.56 8.41 9.04
N LEU A 24 2.06 7.71 8.02
CA LEU A 24 1.54 8.33 6.80
C LEU A 24 0.13 7.81 6.51
N LEU A 25 -0.72 8.74 6.08
CA LEU A 25 -1.88 8.45 5.27
C LEU A 25 -1.53 8.84 3.83
N VAL A 26 -1.42 7.86 2.94
CA VAL A 26 -1.13 8.08 1.53
C VAL A 26 -2.38 7.83 0.71
N VAL A 27 -2.70 8.80 -0.15
CA VAL A 27 -3.71 8.68 -1.20
C VAL A 27 -2.98 8.54 -2.53
N GLN A 28 -3.18 7.43 -3.23
CA GLN A 28 -2.54 7.10 -4.50
C GLN A 28 -3.58 6.70 -5.55
N GLY A 29 -3.27 6.95 -6.83
CA GLY A 29 -4.10 6.58 -7.95
C GLY A 29 -5.50 7.22 -7.88
N ALA A 30 -6.52 6.46 -8.25
CA ALA A 30 -7.92 6.88 -8.26
C ALA A 30 -8.56 7.03 -6.85
N GLY A 31 -7.79 6.90 -5.77
CA GLY A 31 -8.26 7.12 -4.40
C GLY A 31 -7.94 5.99 -3.42
N SER A 32 -6.91 5.17 -3.69
CA SER A 32 -6.46 4.14 -2.77
C SER A 32 -5.89 4.79 -1.50
N HIS A 33 -6.41 4.42 -0.33
CA HIS A 33 -5.92 4.88 0.96
C HIS A 33 -5.02 3.83 1.60
N LEU A 34 -3.74 4.16 1.75
CA LEU A 34 -2.73 3.34 2.42
C LEU A 34 -2.39 3.99 3.76
N HIS A 35 -2.55 3.23 4.84
CA HIS A 35 -2.19 3.64 6.18
C HIS A 35 -0.88 2.97 6.56
N THR A 36 0.07 3.75 7.08
CA THR A 36 1.30 3.20 7.63
C THR A 36 1.56 3.68 9.03
N THR A 37 2.26 2.84 9.78
CA THR A 37 2.73 3.17 11.11
C THR A 37 4.24 3.00 11.16
N TRP A 38 4.94 4.02 11.62
CA TRP A 38 6.35 3.94 11.93
C TRP A 38 6.52 3.33 13.33
N HIS A 39 7.30 2.26 13.41
CA HIS A 39 7.66 1.57 14.63
C HIS A 39 9.17 1.71 14.85
N PRO A 40 9.60 2.70 15.65
CA PRO A 40 11.00 2.86 15.99
C PRO A 40 11.60 1.59 16.61
N PRO A 41 12.89 1.30 16.38
CA PRO A 41 13.83 2.11 15.59
C PRO A 41 13.86 1.76 14.08
N THR A 42 13.22 0.66 13.65
CA THR A 42 13.58 0.02 12.36
C THR A 42 12.42 -0.50 11.52
N HIS A 43 11.18 -0.42 12.00
CA HIS A 43 10.06 -1.10 11.34
C HIS A 43 9.00 -0.11 10.86
N ALA A 44 8.37 -0.43 9.74
CA ALA A 44 7.16 0.24 9.29
C ALA A 44 6.13 -0.84 8.92
N THR A 45 4.87 -0.60 9.26
CA THR A 45 3.75 -1.44 8.81
C THR A 45 2.95 -0.70 7.76
N VAL A 46 2.24 -1.45 6.91
CA VAL A 46 1.31 -0.92 5.93
C VAL A 46 0.00 -1.71 5.99
N GLY A 47 -1.11 -1.00 5.87
CA GLY A 47 -2.45 -1.58 5.86
C GLY A 47 -3.42 -0.71 5.09
N GLY A 48 -4.60 -1.28 4.85
CA GLY A 48 -5.70 -0.62 4.16
C GLY A 48 -6.97 -1.47 4.28
N ARG A 49 -8.11 -0.88 3.92
CA ARG A 49 -9.35 -1.64 3.83
C ARG A 49 -9.32 -2.54 2.60
N VAL A 50 -9.72 -3.79 2.77
CA VAL A 50 -9.84 -4.76 1.67
C VAL A 50 -11.32 -5.06 1.46
N LEU A 51 -11.76 -5.00 0.21
CA LEU A 51 -13.07 -5.49 -0.20
C LEU A 51 -12.87 -6.69 -1.13
N PRO A 52 -13.57 -7.81 -0.90
CA PRO A 52 -13.50 -8.94 -1.82
C PRO A 52 -14.08 -8.52 -3.17
N ALA A 53 -13.36 -8.85 -4.24
CA ALA A 53 -13.91 -8.77 -5.60
C ALA A 53 -14.82 -9.97 -5.88
N GLU A 54 -15.63 -9.88 -6.93
CA GLU A 54 -16.44 -11.00 -7.40
C GLU A 54 -15.57 -12.24 -7.66
N PRO A 55 -15.91 -13.41 -7.09
CA PRO A 55 -15.19 -14.66 -7.35
C PRO A 55 -15.18 -15.01 -8.84
N ARG A 56 -14.08 -15.60 -9.30
CA ARG A 56 -13.95 -16.09 -10.68
C ARG A 56 -13.42 -17.52 -10.69
N THR A 57 -14.02 -18.37 -11.52
CA THR A 57 -13.50 -19.70 -11.83
C THR A 57 -12.62 -19.60 -13.07
N ILE A 58 -11.41 -20.13 -13.00
CA ILE A 58 -10.47 -20.17 -14.13
C ILE A 58 -10.32 -21.64 -14.54
N THR A 59 -10.57 -21.94 -15.82
CA THR A 59 -10.24 -23.23 -16.42
C THR A 59 -8.86 -23.13 -17.06
N ILE A 60 -8.00 -24.10 -16.77
CA ILE A 60 -6.63 -24.19 -17.29
C ILE A 60 -6.60 -25.25 -18.41
#